data_AF-A0A944PEJ6-F1
#
_entry.id   AF-A0A944PEJ6-F1
#
_cell.length_a   1.000
_cell.length_b   1.000
_cell.length_c   1.000
_cell.angle_alpha   90.00
_cell.angle_beta   90.00
_cell.angle_gamma   90.00
#
_symmetry.space_group_name_H-M   'P 1'
#
loop_
_entity.id
_entity.type
_entity.pdbx_description
1 polymer ?
#
loop_
_entity_poly.entity_id
_entity_poly.type
_entity_poly.pdbx_seq_one_letter_code
_entity_poly.pdbx_strand_id
1 'polypeptide(L)'
;MWWLNGELPNETRDLLAAERRVYMSAVTPWEISVKQATGKLTGPEDLAVRAQGTQFQALSIVAEHGVRAGQLPHHQDPFDRMLVAQAQTEGLTLVTRDKFIPLYDVPVLAV
;
A
#
# COMPACT_ATOMS: atom_id res chain seq x y z
N MET A 1 -7.75 -7.03 2.95
CA MET A 1 -6.50 -6.30 3.27
C MET A 1 -5.58 -7.29 3.95
N TRP A 2 -4.51 -7.69 3.28
CA TRP A 2 -4.00 -9.06 3.31
C TRP A 2 -2.79 -9.28 4.24
N TRP A 3 -2.07 -8.23 4.63
CA TRP A 3 -0.94 -8.38 5.57
C TRP A 3 -1.38 -8.57 7.03
N LEU A 4 -2.64 -8.24 7.37
CA LEU A 4 -3.17 -8.37 8.74
C LEU A 4 -3.73 -9.76 9.06
N ASN A 5 -4.06 -10.56 8.03
CA ASN A 5 -4.67 -11.89 8.19
C ASN A 5 -3.68 -13.05 7.94
N GLY A 6 -2.38 -12.78 7.75
CA GLY A 6 -1.38 -13.83 7.54
C GLY A 6 -1.49 -14.56 6.20
N GLU A 7 -2.08 -13.92 5.18
CA GLU A 7 -2.31 -14.52 3.86
C GLU A 7 -1.19 -14.30 2.85
N LEU A 8 -0.05 -13.73 3.25
CA LEU A 8 1.10 -13.59 2.37
C LEU A 8 1.66 -14.98 2.01
N PRO A 9 1.99 -15.24 0.73
CA PRO A 9 2.81 -16.39 0.38
C PRO A 9 4.08 -16.41 1.25
N ASN A 10 4.52 -17.60 1.69
CA ASN A 10 5.68 -17.73 2.57
C ASN A 10 6.92 -17.06 1.98
N GLU A 11 7.12 -17.20 0.66
CA GLU A 11 8.22 -16.56 -0.06
C GLU A 11 8.22 -15.04 0.07
N THR A 12 7.04 -14.40 0.01
CA THR A 12 6.93 -12.94 0.19
C THR A 12 7.19 -12.55 1.64
N ARG A 13 6.74 -13.35 2.62
CA ARG A 13 7.04 -13.08 4.03
C ARG A 13 8.53 -13.16 4.29
N ASP A 14 9.19 -14.18 3.77
CA ASP A 14 10.63 -14.39 3.94
C ASP A 14 11.42 -13.26 3.28
N LEU A 15 11.01 -12.82 2.08
CA LEU A 15 11.60 -11.66 1.41
C LEU A 15 11.43 -10.37 2.22
N LEU A 16 10.22 -10.10 2.71
CA LEU A 16 9.94 -8.90 3.52
C LEU A 16 10.66 -8.95 4.88
N ALA A 17 10.91 -10.14 5.44
CA ALA A 17 11.65 -10.31 6.68
C ALA A 17 13.17 -10.17 6.48
N ALA A 18 13.69 -10.54 5.30
CA ALA A 18 15.10 -10.41 4.95
C ALA A 18 15.49 -8.99 4.52
N GLU A 19 14.53 -8.21 4.02
CA GLU A 19 14.76 -6.85 3.55
C GLU A 19 14.82 -5.83 4.71
N ARG A 20 15.82 -4.96 4.68
CA ARG A 20 16.03 -3.95 5.73
C ARG A 20 15.22 -2.68 5.50
N ARG A 21 14.78 -2.44 4.27
CA ARG A 21 14.08 -1.22 3.85
C ARG A 21 12.67 -1.52 3.35
N VAL A 22 11.84 -2.05 4.24
CA VAL A 22 10.41 -2.25 3.99
C VAL A 22 9.63 -1.08 4.60
N TYR A 23 8.73 -0.51 3.80
CA TYR A 23 7.95 0.65 4.16
C TYR A 23 6.45 0.34 4.24
N MET A 24 5.76 0.99 5.18
CA MET A 24 4.30 1.04 5.27
C MET A 24 3.85 2.45 4.90
N SER A 25 3.19 2.60 3.76
CA SER A 25 2.58 3.88 3.37
C SER A 25 1.50 4.31 4.34
N ALA A 26 1.44 5.61 4.67
CA ALA A 26 0.32 6.21 5.40
C ALA A 26 -1.01 6.13 4.63
N VAL A 27 -0.98 5.94 3.30
CA VAL A 27 -2.17 5.70 2.46
C VAL A 27 -2.88 4.44 2.90
N THR A 28 -2.10 3.43 3.27
CA THR A 28 -2.60 2.13 3.64
C THR A 28 -3.59 2.23 4.80
N PRO A 29 -3.22 2.65 6.04
CA PRO A 29 -4.18 2.82 7.13
C PRO A 29 -5.30 3.83 6.83
N TRP A 30 -5.03 4.87 6.03
CA TRP A 30 -6.06 5.79 5.59
C TRP A 30 -7.16 5.10 4.77
N GLU A 31 -6.78 4.26 3.80
CA GLU A 31 -7.70 3.47 2.98
C GLU A 31 -8.54 2.52 3.86
N ILE A 32 -7.92 1.87 4.85
CA ILE A 32 -8.62 1.00 5.83
C ILE A 32 -9.73 1.78 6.51
N SER A 33 -9.38 2.92 7.11
CA SER A 33 -10.31 3.73 7.89
C SER A 33 -11.47 4.20 7.03
N VAL A 34 -11.21 4.65 5.79
CA VAL A 34 -12.29 5.06 4.86
C VAL A 34 -13.16 3.87 4.46
N LYS A 35 -12.58 2.71 4.15
CA LYS A 35 -13.36 1.52 3.76
C LYS A 35 -14.19 0.97 4.92
N GLN A 36 -13.70 1.02 6.17
CA GLN A 36 -14.49 0.66 7.35
C GLN A 36 -15.62 1.65 7.61
N ALA A 37 -15.33 2.95 7.58
CA ALA A 37 -16.34 4.01 7.78
C ALA A 37 -17.46 3.98 6.73
N THR A 38 -17.14 3.56 5.50
CA THR A 38 -18.10 3.43 4.39
C THR A 38 -18.75 2.05 4.29
N GLY A 39 -18.45 1.12 5.20
CA GLY A 39 -18.97 -0.25 5.19
C GLY A 39 -18.45 -1.14 4.06
N LYS A 40 -17.45 -0.69 3.30
CA LYS A 40 -16.81 -1.44 2.20
C LYS A 40 -15.79 -2.48 2.69
N LEU A 41 -15.39 -2.40 3.96
CA LEU A 41 -14.50 -3.35 4.60
C LEU A 41 -15.00 -3.68 6.00
N THR A 42 -15.26 -4.97 6.22
CA THR A 42 -15.58 -5.53 7.54
C THR A 42 -14.31 -6.08 8.20
N GLY A 43 -14.17 -5.91 9.52
CA GLY A 43 -13.02 -6.42 10.28
C GLY A 43 -12.89 -5.76 11.65
N PRO A 44 -11.84 -6.08 12.42
CA PRO A 44 -11.58 -5.44 13.71
C PRO A 44 -11.53 -3.91 13.62
N GLU A 45 -12.12 -3.21 14.58
CA GLU A 45 -12.16 -1.73 14.57
C GLU A 45 -10.76 -1.10 14.63
N ASP A 46 -9.80 -1.79 15.22
CA ASP A 46 -8.40 -1.37 15.36
C ASP A 46 -7.52 -1.74 14.16
N LEU A 47 -8.08 -2.26 13.06
CA LEU A 47 -7.32 -2.73 11.91
C LEU A 47 -6.42 -1.64 11.30
N ALA A 48 -6.92 -0.40 11.23
CA ALA A 48 -6.11 0.74 10.78
C ALA A 48 -4.92 1.04 11.71
N VAL A 49 -5.14 0.92 13.02
CA VAL A 49 -4.09 1.12 14.03
C VAL A 49 -3.05 -0.01 13.96
N ARG A 50 -3.49 -1.24 13.75
CA ARG A 50 -2.59 -2.39 13.55
C ARG A 50 -1.72 -2.24 12.31
N ALA A 51 -2.28 -1.71 11.22
CA ALA A 51 -1.51 -1.40 10.00
C ALA A 51 -0.42 -0.36 10.24
N GLN A 52 -0.72 0.66 11.03
CA GLN A 52 0.27 1.66 11.45
C GLN A 52 1.36 1.04 12.33
N GLY A 53 0.99 0.13 13.25
CA GLY A 53 1.89 -0.51 14.22
C GLY A 53 2.72 -1.68 13.69
N THR A 54 2.96 -1.78 12.38
CA THR A 54 3.81 -2.85 11.82
C THR A 54 5.30 -2.59 12.08
N GLN A 55 6.15 -3.61 11.93
CA GLN A 55 7.61 -3.45 12.03
C GLN A 55 8.24 -2.66 10.86
N PHE A 56 7.44 -2.26 9.87
CA PHE A 56 7.92 -1.56 8.69
C PHE A 56 8.10 -0.08 8.96
N GLN A 57 9.00 0.55 8.20
CA GLN A 57 9.24 1.98 8.33
C GLN A 57 8.04 2.76 7.80
N ALA A 58 7.55 3.75 8.55
CA ALA A 58 6.45 4.58 8.06
C ALA A 58 6.89 5.41 6.84
N LEU A 59 6.06 5.44 5.80
CA LEU A 59 6.25 6.30 4.63
C LEU A 59 5.15 7.37 4.60
N SER A 60 5.55 8.60 4.90
CA SER A 60 4.69 9.79 4.87
C SER A 60 4.28 10.15 3.44
N ILE A 61 3.12 10.80 3.32
CA ILE A 61 2.69 11.43 2.06
C ILE A 61 3.23 12.86 2.05
N VAL A 62 3.93 13.24 0.98
CA VAL A 62 4.35 14.63 0.73
C VAL A 62 3.66 15.19 -0.52
N ALA A 63 3.73 16.51 -0.70
CA ALA A 63 3.05 17.19 -1.80
C ALA A 63 3.42 16.64 -3.18
N GLU A 64 4.68 16.24 -3.40
CA GLU A 64 5.13 15.65 -4.65
C GLU A 64 4.36 14.37 -5.01
N HIS A 65 4.06 13.52 -4.02
CA HIS A 65 3.26 12.31 -4.22
C HIS A 65 1.88 12.66 -4.76
N GLY A 66 1.25 13.71 -4.22
CA GLY A 66 -0.05 14.19 -4.69
C GLY A 66 -0.03 14.73 -6.13
N VAL A 67 1.01 15.51 -6.47
CA VAL A 67 1.18 16.00 -7.85
C VAL A 67 1.34 14.85 -8.83
N ARG A 68 2.21 13.88 -8.52
CA ARG A 68 2.43 12.70 -9.37
C ARG A 68 1.17 11.83 -9.46
N ALA A 69 0.47 11.60 -8.34
CA ALA A 69 -0.79 10.85 -8.33
C ALA A 69 -1.86 11.48 -9.24
N GLY A 70 -1.89 12.80 -9.38
CA GLY A 70 -2.79 13.51 -10.29
C GLY A 70 -2.48 13.30 -11.78
N GLN A 71 -1.24 12.95 -12.13
CA GLN A 71 -0.77 12.79 -13.51
C GLN A 71 -0.88 11.35 -14.02
N LEU A 72 -1.07 10.38 -13.11
CA LEU A 72 -1.11 8.97 -13.47
C LEU A 72 -2.26 8.62 -14.45
N PRO A 73 -1.98 7.87 -15.53
CA PRO A 73 -3.01 7.40 -16.45
C PRO A 73 -3.71 6.17 -15.86
N HIS A 74 -5.00 5.95 -16.16
CA HIS A 74 -5.77 4.80 -15.67
C HIS A 74 -6.03 4.83 -14.14
N HIS A 75 -7.04 4.07 -13.70
CA HIS A 75 -7.71 4.04 -12.38
C HIS A 75 -8.46 5.27 -11.86
N GLN A 76 -9.58 4.95 -11.19
CA GLN A 76 -10.43 5.90 -10.45
C GLN A 76 -10.20 5.86 -8.94
N ASP A 77 -9.51 4.86 -8.38
CA ASP A 77 -9.28 4.80 -6.94
C ASP A 77 -8.13 5.76 -6.53
N PRO A 78 -8.39 6.81 -5.74
CA PRO A 78 -7.36 7.74 -5.31
C PRO A 78 -6.29 7.09 -4.41
N PHE A 79 -6.61 6.00 -3.70
CA PHE A 79 -5.65 5.32 -2.82
C PHE A 79 -4.58 4.58 -3.64
N ASP A 80 -5.01 3.81 -4.63
CA ASP A 80 -4.10 3.10 -5.55
C ASP A 80 -3.19 4.07 -6.29
N ARG A 81 -3.74 5.19 -6.76
CA ARG A 81 -2.95 6.24 -7.42
C ARG A 81 -1.89 6.83 -6.50
N MET A 82 -2.21 7.04 -5.24
CA MET A 82 -1.23 7.56 -4.27
C MET A 82 -0.15 6.52 -3.96
N LEU A 83 -0.50 5.24 -3.83
CA LEU A 83 0.48 4.16 -3.63
C LEU A 83 1.46 4.03 -4.80
N VAL A 84 0.94 4.07 -6.04
CA VAL A 84 1.79 4.08 -7.25
C VAL A 84 2.67 5.31 -7.28
N ALA A 85 2.12 6.49 -7.00
CA ALA A 85 2.89 7.73 -7.01
C ALA A 85 4.00 7.75 -5.96
N GLN A 86 3.76 7.21 -4.75
CA GLN A 86 4.81 7.04 -3.74
C GLN A 86 5.88 6.08 -4.22
N ALA A 87 5.51 4.91 -4.75
CA ALA A 87 6.46 3.94 -5.25
C ALA A 87 7.34 4.50 -6.39
N GLN A 88 6.74 5.23 -7.34
CA GLN A 88 7.48 5.89 -8.41
C GLN A 88 8.39 7.03 -7.91
N THR A 89 7.92 7.84 -6.95
CA THR A 89 8.68 8.99 -6.44
C THR A 89 9.87 8.54 -5.59
N GLU A 90 9.67 7.52 -4.77
CA GLU A 90 10.67 7.03 -3.80
C GLU A 90 11.55 5.91 -4.37
N GLY A 91 11.31 5.47 -5.61
CA GLY A 91 12.04 4.37 -6.24
C GLY A 91 11.83 3.03 -5.54
N LEU A 92 10.61 2.76 -5.09
CA LEU A 92 10.24 1.55 -4.34
C LEU A 92 9.48 0.54 -5.21
N THR A 93 9.57 -0.73 -4.82
CA THR A 93 8.71 -1.80 -5.34
C THR A 93 7.40 -1.84 -4.57
N LEU A 94 6.27 -1.79 -5.26
CA LEU A 94 4.95 -1.87 -4.65
C LEU A 94 4.50 -3.32 -4.48
N VAL A 95 4.20 -3.72 -3.25
CA VAL A 95 3.62 -5.04 -2.95
C VAL A 95 2.10 -4.94 -3.03
N THR A 96 1.46 -5.69 -3.92
CA THR A 96 0.01 -5.57 -4.17
C THR A 96 -0.62 -6.85 -4.70
N ARG A 97 -1.93 -7.00 -4.45
CA ARG A 97 -2.78 -8.02 -5.09
C ARG A 97 -3.54 -7.47 -6.29
N ASP A 98 -3.53 -6.15 -6.48
CA ASP A 98 -4.30 -5.54 -7.53
C ASP A 98 -3.62 -5.78 -8.88
N LYS A 99 -4.30 -6.56 -9.73
CA LYS A 99 -3.87 -6.96 -11.07
C LYS A 99 -3.72 -5.79 -12.05
N PHE A 100 -4.27 -4.63 -11.73
CA PHE A 100 -4.19 -3.45 -12.57
C PHE A 100 -3.01 -2.54 -12.20
N ILE A 101 -2.44 -2.66 -11.00
CA ILE A 101 -1.24 -1.90 -10.62
C ILE A 101 -0.03 -2.19 -11.55
N PRO A 102 0.19 -3.42 -12.04
CA PRO A 102 1.22 -3.67 -13.06
C PRO A 102 1.03 -2.94 -14.40
N LEU A 103 -0.10 -2.27 -14.63
CA LEU A 103 -0.30 -1.42 -15.82
C LEU A 103 0.39 -0.06 -15.71
N TYR A 104 0.83 0.32 -14.50
CA TYR A 104 1.66 1.50 -14.29
C TYR A 104 3.13 1.16 -14.50
N ASP A 105 3.91 2.19 -14.84
CA ASP A 105 5.37 2.10 -14.87
C ASP A 105 5.94 2.14 -13.44
N VAL A 106 5.76 1.05 -12.70
CA VAL A 106 6.23 0.89 -11.33
C VAL A 106 6.65 -0.57 -11.08
N PRO A 107 7.76 -0.85 -10.38
CA PRO A 107 8.11 -2.20 -10.01
C PRO A 107 7.05 -2.78 -9.07
N VAL A 108 6.60 -4.00 -9.33
CA VAL A 108 5.56 -4.68 -8.52
C VAL A 108 6.05 -6.04 -8.02
N LEU A 109 5.76 -6.32 -6.76
CA LEU A 109 5.77 -7.68 -6.22
C LEU A 109 4.31 -8.11 -5.99
N ALA A 110 3.81 -9.00 -6.85
CA ALA A 110 2.43 -9.51 -6.74
C ALA A 110 2.30 -10.55 -5.62
N VAL A 111 1.23 -10.48 -4.82
CA VAL A 111 0.98 -11.35 -3.64
C VAL A 111 -0.45 -11.86 -3.54
#